data_AF-A0A6J4QG41-F1
#
_entry.id   AF-A0A6J4QG41-F1
#
_cell.length_a   1.000
_cell.length_b   1.000
_cell.length_c   1.000
_cell.angle_alpha   90.00
_cell.angle_beta   90.00
_cell.angle_gamma   90.00
#
_symmetry.space_group_name_H-M   'P 1'
#
loop_
_entity.id
_entity.type
_entity.pdbx_description
1 polymer ?
#
loop_
_entity_poly.entity_id
_entity_poly.type
_entity_poly.pdbx_seq_one_letter_code
_entity_poly.pdbx_strand_id
1 'polypeptide(L)' 'MYWYNPKTRCTETILAPATDMEAGALLEGDLNTTVFVAEYERLRETGMDVEQALIFTGHEFRLKHLEFRAAR' A
#
# COMPACT_ATOMS: atom_id res chain seq x y z
N MET A 1 9.88 -6.55 -5.61
CA MET A 1 9.21 -5.95 -4.44
C MET A 1 8.49 -7.01 -3.59
N TYR A 2 8.90 -7.16 -2.33
CA TYR A 2 8.17 -7.94 -1.32
C TYR A 2 7.39 -6.97 -0.43
N TRP A 3 6.07 -7.07 -0.38
CA TRP A 3 5.23 -6.08 0.28
C TRP A 3 3.92 -6.66 0.81
N TYR A 4 3.28 -5.95 1.74
CA TYR A 4 1.95 -6.29 2.21
C TYR A 4 0.91 -5.60 1.33
N ASN A 5 0.11 -6.37 0.60
CA ASN A 5 -0.98 -5.85 -0.22
C ASN A 5 -2.20 -5.58 0.68
N PRO A 6 -2.56 -4.30 0.90
CA PRO A 6 -3.62 -3.97 1.85
C PRO A 6 -5.02 -4.37 1.36
N LYS A 7 -5.21 -4.58 0.05
CA LYS A 7 -6.48 -5.06 -0.54
C LYS A 7 -6.75 -6.51 -0.21
N THR A 8 -5.73 -7.35 -0.36
CA THR A 8 -5.85 -8.81 -0.13
C THR A 8 -5.54 -9.19 1.32
N ARG A 9 -4.98 -8.27 2.11
CA ARG A 9 -4.51 -8.48 3.49
C ARG A 9 -3.47 -9.60 3.60
N CYS A 10 -2.67 -9.75 2.56
CA CYS A 10 -1.63 -10.76 2.44
C CYS A 10 -0.30 -10.12 2.04
N THR A 11 0.79 -10.83 2.31
CA THR A 11 2.11 -10.44 1.80
C THR A 11 2.36 -11.16 0.48
N GLU A 12 2.88 -10.45 -0.51
CA GLU A 12 3.16 -10.97 -1.85
C GLU A 12 4.50 -10.47 -2.38
N THR A 13 5.03 -11.19 -3.37
CA THR A 13 6.25 -10.80 -4.10
C THR A 13 5.89 -10.55 -5.56
N ILE A 14 6.07 -9.33 -6.02
CA ILE A 14 5.83 -8.92 -7.41
C ILE A 14 7.02 -8.13 -7.96
N LEU A 15 7.04 -7.90 -9.27
CA LEU A 15 7.94 -6.88 -9.85
C LEU A 15 7.52 -5.51 -9.33
N ALA A 16 8.51 -4.67 -9.03
CA ALA A 16 8.23 -3.30 -8.58
C ALA A 16 7.59 -2.51 -9.74
N PRO A 17 6.50 -1.78 -9.50
CA PRO A 17 5.96 -0.87 -10.50
C PRO A 17 6.99 0.23 -10.82
N ALA A 18 7.09 0.60 -12.08
CA ALA A 18 8.01 1.61 -12.57
C ALA A 18 7.41 3.03 -12.50
N THR A 19 6.08 3.14 -12.40
CA THR A 19 5.38 4.43 -12.43
C THR A 19 4.34 4.55 -11.33
N ASP A 20 3.99 5.79 -10.99
CA ASP A 20 2.89 6.09 -10.06
C ASP A 20 1.55 5.53 -10.56
N MET A 21 1.32 5.50 -11.88
CA MET A 21 0.13 4.93 -12.48
C MET A 21 0.03 3.42 -12.25
N GLU A 22 1.13 2.69 -12.44
CA GLU A 22 1.19 1.25 -12.17
C GLU A 22 1.01 0.96 -10.67
N ALA A 23 1.62 1.76 -9.80
CA ALA A 23 1.44 1.64 -8.36
C ALA A 23 0.01 1.95 -7.91
N GLY A 24 -0.61 2.99 -8.48
CA GLY A 24 -2.02 3.32 -8.26
C GLY A 24 -2.94 2.16 -8.63
N ALA A 25 -2.75 1.54 -9.81
CA ALA A 25 -3.54 0.38 -10.23
C ALA A 25 -3.44 -0.82 -9.27
N LEU A 26 -2.29 -1.00 -8.59
CA LEU A 26 -2.14 -2.03 -7.57
C LEU A 26 -2.99 -1.73 -6.32
N LEU A 27 -3.18 -0.46 -5.97
CA LEU A 27 -3.89 0.01 -4.78
C LEU A 27 -5.38 0.29 -5.02
N GLU A 28 -5.78 0.65 -6.23
CA GLU A 28 -7.15 0.95 -6.63
C GLU A 28 -8.09 -0.26 -6.54
N GLY A 29 -9.38 -0.04 -6.32
CA GLY A 29 -10.38 -1.09 -6.14
C GLY A 29 -11.73 -0.54 -5.68
N ASP A 30 -12.36 -1.19 -4.70
CA ASP A 30 -13.63 -0.73 -4.13
C ASP A 30 -13.48 0.54 -3.25
N LEU A 31 -14.59 1.08 -2.73
CA LEU A 31 -14.63 2.30 -1.92
C LEU A 31 -13.63 2.29 -0.73
N ASN A 32 -13.31 1.13 -0.17
CA ASN A 32 -12.40 1.01 0.98
C ASN A 32 -10.92 1.12 0.58
N THR A 33 -10.61 1.20 -0.70
CA THR A 33 -9.22 1.25 -1.21
C THR A 33 -8.69 2.66 -1.43
N THR A 34 -9.58 3.67 -1.42
CA THR A 34 -9.21 5.09 -1.59
C THR A 34 -8.20 5.56 -0.55
N VAL A 35 -8.29 5.06 0.69
CA VAL A 35 -7.33 5.36 1.76
C VAL A 35 -5.94 4.78 1.50
N PHE A 36 -5.82 3.72 0.70
CA PHE A 36 -4.51 3.15 0.32
C PHE A 36 -3.81 4.06 -0.68
N VAL A 37 -4.56 4.52 -1.69
CA VAL A 37 -4.06 5.47 -2.70
C VAL A 37 -3.65 6.79 -2.05
N ALA A 38 -4.47 7.33 -1.15
CA ALA A 38 -4.15 8.57 -0.45
C ALA A 38 -2.88 8.49 0.41
N GLU A 39 -2.65 7.37 1.11
CA GLU A 39 -1.41 7.18 1.88
C GLU A 39 -0.19 7.04 0.97
N TYR A 40 -0.34 6.33 -0.16
CA TYR A 40 0.71 6.24 -1.17
C TYR A 40 1.07 7.61 -1.75
N GLU A 41 0.09 8.40 -2.17
CA GLU A 41 0.29 9.76 -2.69
C GLU A 41 0.98 10.66 -1.66
N ARG A 42 0.54 10.61 -0.39
CA ARG A 42 1.16 11.35 0.71
C ARG A 42 2.64 10.98 0.87
N LEU A 43 3.00 9.70 0.76
CA LEU A 43 4.40 9.25 0.81
C LEU A 43 5.19 9.72 -0.41
N ARG A 44 4.59 9.71 -1.60
CA ARG A 44 5.22 10.23 -2.82
C ARG A 44 5.49 11.73 -2.75
N GLU A 45 4.61 12.51 -2.14
CA GLU A 45 4.82 13.94 -1.87
C GLU A 45 6.05 14.22 -0.97
N THR A 46 6.48 13.24 -0.16
CA THR A 46 7.72 13.37 0.64
C THR A 46 9.01 13.13 -0.15
N GLY A 47 8.90 12.78 -1.45
CA GLY A 47 10.04 12.48 -2.31
C GLY A 47 10.52 11.02 -2.27
N MET A 48 9.77 10.12 -1.63
CA MET A 48 10.07 8.68 -1.66
C MET A 48 9.89 8.12 -3.07
N ASP A 49 10.73 7.17 -3.49
CA ASP A 49 10.57 6.45 -4.76
C ASP A 49 9.30 5.57 -4.81
N VAL A 50 8.85 5.22 -6.01
CA VAL A 50 7.61 4.45 -6.25
C VAL A 50 7.57 3.15 -5.44
N GLU A 51 8.62 2.32 -5.53
CA GLU A 51 8.70 1.05 -4.81
C GLU A 51 8.68 1.27 -3.29
N GLN A 52 9.41 2.28 -2.79
CA GLN A 52 9.47 2.59 -1.37
C GLN A 52 8.11 3.03 -0.84
N ALA A 53 7.47 4.01 -1.50
CA ALA A 53 6.15 4.50 -1.09
C ALA A 53 5.11 3.36 -1.06
N LEU A 54 5.17 2.43 -2.01
CA LEU A 54 4.26 1.29 -2.06
C LEU A 54 4.51 0.29 -0.91
N ILE A 55 5.79 -0.03 -0.62
CA ILE A 55 6.16 -0.88 0.52
C ILE A 55 5.68 -0.25 1.85
N PHE A 56 5.93 1.04 2.05
CA PHE A 56 5.55 1.75 3.27
C PHE A 56 4.03 1.86 3.43
N THR A 57 3.29 2.10 2.34
CA THR A 57 1.82 2.01 2.33
C THR A 57 1.36 0.64 2.84
N GLY A 58 1.94 -0.44 2.32
CA GLY A 58 1.66 -1.79 2.78
C GLY A 58 1.94 -2.00 4.28
N HIS A 59 3.06 -1.48 4.78
CA HIS A 59 3.42 -1.57 6.20
C HIS A 59 2.43 -0.84 7.12
N GLU A 60 2.05 0.39 6.77
CA GLU A 60 1.10 1.20 7.53
C GLU A 60 -0.24 0.45 7.71
N PHE A 61 -0.78 -0.08 6.62
CA PHE A 61 -2.04 -0.82 6.68
C PHE A 61 -1.91 -2.21 7.29
N ARG A 62 -0.73 -2.83 7.24
CA ARG A 62 -0.49 -4.07 7.99
C ARG A 62 -0.62 -3.83 9.49
N LEU A 63 -0.04 -2.74 10.01
CA LEU A 63 -0.13 -2.38 11.43
C LEU A 63 -1.59 -2.13 11.83
N LYS A 64 -2.32 -1.29 11.09
CA LYS A 64 -3.76 -1.02 11.33
C LYS A 64 -4.60 -2.29 11.33
N HIS A 65 -4.36 -3.21 10.38
CA HIS A 65 -5.09 -4.48 10.33
C HIS A 65 -4.77 -5.41 11.50
N LEU A 66 -3.53 -5.38 12.01
CA LEU A 66 -3.15 -6.15 13.21
C LEU A 66 -3.76 -5.56 14.48
N GLU A 67 -3.77 -4.23 14.62
CA GLU A 67 -4.42 -3.54 15.73
C GLU A 67 -5.92 -3.86 15.79
N PHE A 68 -6.61 -3.80 14.65
CA PHE A 68 -8.03 -4.17 14.58
C PHE A 68 -8.29 -5.63 15.01
N ARG A 69 -7.38 -6.56 14.69
CA ARG A 69 -7.50 -7.96 15.13
C ARG A 69 -7.26 -8.12 16.62
N ALA A 70 -6.35 -7.34 17.21
CA ALA A 70 -6.05 -7.41 18.64
C ALA A 70 -7.15 -6.79 19.52
N ALA A 71 -7.90 -5.82 19.00
CA ALA A 71 -9.00 -5.15 19.69
C ALA A 71 -10.33 -5.94 19.70
N ARG A 72 -10.37 -7.12 19.08
CA ARG A 72 -11.56 -7.98 18.95
C ARG A 72 -11.36 -9.28 19.72
#